data_AF-U5CNW0-F1
#
_entry.id   AF-U5CNW0-F1
#
_cell.length_a   1.000
_cell.length_b   1.000
_cell.length_c   1.000
_cell.angle_alpha   90.00
_cell.angle_beta   90.00
_cell.angle_gamma   90.00
#
_symmetry.space_group_name_H-M   'P 1'
#
loop_
_entity.id
_entity.type
_entity.pdbx_description
1 polymer ?
#
loop_
_entity_poly.entity_id
_entity_poly.type
_entity_poly.pdbx_seq_one_letter_code
_entity_poly.pdbx_strand_id
1 'polypeptide(L)'
;MQYGFRTRKEDKELDDVLSNLKGKERTDFIRDALYFYIRNKDTIEQISRDISEIKEMLKKHSSIPNTSRDVAKNNQNNHRDKNKNEEILKELVNDFLNM
;
A
#
# COMPACT_ATOMS: atom_id res chain seq x y z
N MET A 1 22.91 -16.19 -28.91
CA MET A 1 22.14 -15.50 -27.85
C MET A 1 22.18 -16.38 -26.61
N GLN A 2 22.47 -15.83 -25.42
CA GLN A 2 22.81 -16.65 -24.24
C GLN A 2 21.61 -16.96 -23.30
N TYR A 3 20.45 -16.33 -23.49
CA TYR A 3 19.26 -16.58 -22.67
C TYR A 3 17.97 -16.51 -23.50
N GLY A 4 17.06 -17.47 -23.30
CA GLY A 4 15.72 -17.50 -23.90
C GLY A 4 14.65 -17.48 -22.83
N PHE A 5 13.55 -16.78 -23.09
CA PHE A 5 12.39 -16.71 -22.18
C PHE A 5 11.32 -17.72 -22.61
N ARG A 6 10.87 -18.58 -21.69
CA ARG A 6 9.76 -19.51 -21.87
C ARG A 6 8.87 -19.49 -20.64
N THR A 7 7.57 -19.36 -20.86
CA THR A 7 6.54 -19.51 -19.83
C THR A 7 6.36 -20.99 -19.45
N ARG A 8 5.89 -21.22 -18.24
CA ARG A 8 5.46 -22.53 -17.75
C ARG A 8 3.98 -22.74 -18.08
N LYS A 9 3.49 -23.98 -17.94
CA LYS A 9 2.09 -24.31 -18.25
C LYS A 9 1.10 -23.60 -17.33
N GLU A 10 1.55 -23.19 -16.15
CA GLU A 10 0.74 -22.54 -15.13
C GLU A 10 0.66 -21.02 -15.34
N ASP A 11 1.52 -20.44 -16.17
CA ASP A 11 1.70 -19.00 -16.35
C ASP A 11 0.63 -18.37 -17.27
N LYS A 12 -0.65 -18.71 -17.04
CA LYS A 12 -1.78 -18.32 -17.92
C LYS A 12 -1.88 -16.82 -18.12
N GLU A 13 -1.63 -16.03 -17.09
CA GLU A 13 -1.67 -14.57 -17.15
C GLU A 13 -0.52 -13.99 -17.97
N LEU A 14 0.70 -14.55 -17.83
CA LEU A 14 1.83 -14.14 -18.66
C LEU A 14 1.60 -14.52 -20.12
N ASP A 15 1.05 -15.71 -20.37
CA ASP A 15 0.72 -16.15 -21.73
C ASP A 15 -0.31 -15.21 -22.37
N ASP A 16 -1.36 -14.82 -21.64
CA ASP A 16 -2.36 -13.87 -22.13
C ASP A 16 -1.71 -12.53 -22.52
N VAL A 17 -0.93 -11.93 -21.61
CA VAL A 17 -0.23 -10.67 -21.87
C VAL A 17 0.74 -10.79 -23.05
N LEU A 18 1.59 -11.82 -23.06
CA LEU A 18 2.64 -11.98 -24.07
C LEU A 18 2.09 -12.39 -25.45
N SER A 19 0.95 -13.09 -25.50
CA SER A 19 0.29 -13.49 -26.74
C SER A 19 -0.22 -12.27 -27.53
N ASN A 20 -0.60 -11.21 -26.84
CA ASN A 20 -1.06 -9.95 -27.43
C ASN A 20 0.09 -9.10 -28.00
N LEU A 21 1.34 -9.34 -27.59
CA LEU A 21 2.52 -8.58 -28.02
C LEU A 21 3.23 -9.26 -29.20
N LYS A 22 3.71 -8.46 -30.16
CA LYS A 22 4.32 -8.97 -31.41
C LYS A 22 5.83 -8.69 -31.49
N GLY A 23 6.60 -9.73 -31.83
CA GLY A 23 8.02 -9.61 -32.19
C GLY A 23 8.87 -8.85 -31.18
N LYS A 24 9.39 -7.67 -31.58
CA LYS A 24 10.25 -6.82 -30.75
C LYS A 24 9.55 -6.30 -29.50
N GLU A 25 8.27 -5.94 -29.60
CA GLU A 25 7.47 -5.41 -28.50
C GLU A 25 7.44 -6.38 -27.31
N ARG A 26 7.26 -7.67 -27.58
CA ARG A 26 7.31 -8.72 -26.55
C ARG A 26 8.66 -8.76 -25.84
N THR A 27 9.75 -8.62 -26.61
CA THR A 27 11.11 -8.65 -26.07
C THR A 27 11.41 -7.42 -25.21
N ASP A 28 10.96 -6.25 -25.66
CA ASP A 28 11.13 -4.99 -24.95
C ASP A 28 10.29 -4.98 -23.66
N PHE A 29 9.04 -5.45 -23.71
CA PHE A 29 8.19 -5.63 -22.54
C PHE A 29 8.84 -6.52 -21.48
N ILE A 30 9.36 -7.69 -21.87
CA ILE A 30 10.04 -8.60 -20.94
C ILE A 30 11.27 -7.92 -20.33
N ARG A 31 12.06 -7.20 -21.14
CA ARG A 31 13.25 -6.48 -20.66
C ARG A 31 12.87 -5.39 -19.66
N ASP A 32 11.85 -4.60 -19.97
CA ASP A 32 11.42 -3.48 -19.14
C ASP A 32 10.78 -3.97 -17.85
N ALA A 33 9.99 -5.04 -17.89
CA ALA A 33 9.43 -5.69 -16.70
C ALA A 33 10.54 -6.21 -15.76
N LEU A 34 11.58 -6.84 -16.31
CA LEU A 34 12.72 -7.29 -15.51
C LEU A 34 13.47 -6.12 -14.87
N TYR A 35 13.73 -5.04 -15.62
CA TYR A 35 14.37 -3.85 -15.04
C TYR A 35 13.48 -3.17 -14.01
N PHE A 36 12.17 -3.12 -14.22
CA PHE A 36 11.23 -2.59 -13.24
C PHE A 36 11.32 -3.38 -11.94
N TYR A 37 11.27 -4.71 -11.99
CA TYR A 37 11.40 -5.55 -10.80
C TYR A 37 12.74 -5.33 -10.09
N ILE A 38 13.85 -5.38 -10.82
CA ILE A 38 15.19 -5.20 -10.25
C ILE A 38 15.32 -3.85 -9.54
N ARG A 39 14.77 -2.77 -10.12
CA ARG A 39 14.86 -1.42 -9.57
C ARG A 39 13.95 -1.18 -8.38
N ASN A 40 12.79 -1.82 -8.33
CA ASN A 40 11.73 -1.45 -7.39
C ASN A 40 11.37 -2.51 -6.35
N LYS A 41 11.92 -3.73 -6.44
CA LYS A 41 11.56 -4.84 -5.52
C LYS A 41 11.67 -4.45 -4.04
N ASP A 42 12.77 -3.80 -3.65
CA ASP A 42 13.04 -3.47 -2.24
C ASP A 42 12.08 -2.36 -1.76
N THR A 43 11.79 -1.40 -2.62
CA THR A 43 10.81 -0.34 -2.37
C THR A 43 9.40 -0.89 -2.22
N ILE A 44 8.99 -1.83 -3.08
CA ILE A 44 7.68 -2.48 -3.00
C ILE A 44 7.56 -3.27 -1.71
N GLU A 45 8.61 -4.00 -1.31
CA GLU A 45 8.65 -4.72 -0.04
C GLU A 45 8.60 -3.78 1.17
N GLN A 46 9.27 -2.62 1.11
CA GLN A 46 9.20 -1.62 2.16
C GLN A 46 7.78 -1.04 2.27
N ILE A 47 7.18 -0.61 1.17
CA ILE A 47 5.79 -0.11 1.14
C ILE A 47 4.83 -1.15 1.72
N SER A 48 5.00 -2.44 1.37
CA SER A 48 4.16 -3.50 1.91
C SER A 48 4.29 -3.66 3.43
N ARG A 49 5.50 -3.46 3.98
CA ARG A 49 5.74 -3.48 5.43
C ARG A 49 5.11 -2.27 6.11
N ASP A 50 5.32 -1.08 5.56
CA ASP A 50 4.78 0.17 6.10
C ASP A 50 3.25 0.13 6.14
N ILE A 51 2.60 -0.34 5.07
CA ILE A 51 1.14 -0.52 5.02
C ILE A 51 0.66 -1.50 6.10
N SER A 52 1.41 -2.56 6.35
CA SER A 52 1.08 -3.55 7.39
C SER A 52 1.21 -2.94 8.79
N GLU A 53 2.25 -2.15 9.03
CA GLU A 53 2.45 -1.42 10.28
C GLU A 53 1.32 -0.41 10.53
N ILE A 54 0.96 0.38 9.52
CA ILE A 54 -0.17 1.32 9.59
C ILE A 54 -1.46 0.58 9.96
N LYS A 55 -1.74 -0.56 9.32
CA LYS A 55 -2.93 -1.38 9.63
C LYS A 55 -2.93 -1.85 11.10
N GLU A 56 -1.78 -2.25 11.63
CA GLU A 56 -1.66 -2.67 13.02
C GLU A 56 -1.81 -1.50 14.00
N MET A 57 -1.24 -0.33 13.69
CA MET A 57 -1.45 0.89 14.48
C MET A 57 -2.93 1.26 14.54
N LEU A 58 -3.63 1.24 13.40
CA LEU A 58 -5.07 1.52 13.34
C LEU A 58 -5.89 0.53 14.18
N LYS A 59 -5.58 -0.77 14.14
CA LYS A 59 -6.24 -1.78 14.99
C LYS A 59 -6.01 -1.52 16.49
N LYS A 60 -4.79 -1.12 16.88
CA LYS A 60 -4.48 -0.78 18.27
C LYS A 60 -5.25 0.44 18.75
N HIS A 61 -5.41 1.46 17.90
CA HIS A 61 -6.23 2.64 18.20
C HIS A 61 -7.74 2.34 18.24
N SER A 62 -8.25 1.38 17.45
CA SER A 62 -9.64 0.93 17.55
C SER A 62 -9.92 0.02 18.76
N SER A 63 -8.86 -0.44 19.44
CA SER A 63 -8.95 -1.33 20.61
C SER A 63 -8.93 -0.60 21.95
N ILE A 64 -9.00 0.75 21.96
CA ILE A 64 -9.24 1.49 23.20
C ILE A 64 -10.61 1.01 23.72
N PRO A 65 -10.68 0.32 24.87
CA PRO A 65 -11.95 -0.05 25.45
C PRO A 65 -12.68 1.27 25.73
N ASN A 66 -13.95 1.34 25.35
CA ASN A 66 -14.85 2.37 25.86
C ASN A 66 -14.97 2.19 27.38
N THR A 67 -13.97 2.66 28.14
CA THR A 67 -14.04 2.86 29.59
C THR A 67 -14.89 4.10 29.84
N SER A 68 -16.17 4.02 29.49
CA SER A 68 -17.19 5.02 29.84
C SER A 68 -18.56 4.40 29.63
N ARG A 69 -18.91 3.43 30.47
CA ARG A 69 -20.32 3.15 30.77
C ARG A 69 -20.82 3.73 32.08
N ASP A 70 -19.94 4.29 32.91
CA ASP A 70 -20.34 4.90 34.19
C ASP A 70 -19.63 6.22 34.46
N VAL A 71 -19.73 7.20 33.56
CA VAL A 71 -19.62 8.61 33.97
C VAL A 71 -20.70 9.41 33.24
N ALA A 72 -21.80 9.56 33.97
CA ALA A 72 -22.63 10.75 34.04
C ALA A 72 -23.13 11.38 32.73
N LYS A 73 -24.46 11.38 32.58
CA LYS A 73 -25.25 12.62 32.47
C LYS A 73 -24.40 13.89 32.37
N ASN A 74 -23.97 14.29 31.18
CA ASN A 74 -23.92 15.72 30.85
C ASN A 74 -23.88 15.90 29.33
N ASN A 75 -25.04 16.29 28.81
CA ASN A 75 -25.15 16.95 27.52
C ASN A 75 -24.21 18.18 27.49
N GLN A 76 -23.73 18.48 26.29
CA GLN A 76 -22.93 19.66 25.88
C GLN A 76 -21.41 19.45 25.94
N ASN A 77 -20.80 19.00 24.82
CA ASN A 77 -19.48 19.46 24.29
C ASN A 77 -18.97 18.68 23.04
N ASN A 78 -19.84 18.06 22.23
CA ASN A 78 -19.44 17.25 21.06
C ASN A 78 -18.92 18.02 19.83
N HIS A 79 -18.42 19.25 19.97
CA HIS A 79 -17.84 20.00 18.84
C HIS A 79 -16.31 20.13 18.89
N ARG A 80 -15.67 19.84 20.03
CA ARG A 80 -14.23 20.10 20.22
C ARG A 80 -13.31 18.94 19.84
N ASP A 81 -13.79 17.70 19.94
CA ASP A 81 -12.95 16.52 19.71
C ASP A 81 -12.82 16.10 18.24
N LYS A 82 -13.78 16.47 17.39
CA LYS A 82 -13.67 16.23 15.94
C LYS A 82 -12.52 17.01 15.31
N ASN A 83 -12.28 18.23 15.79
CA ASN A 83 -11.23 19.12 15.26
C ASN A 83 -9.82 18.61 15.58
N LYS A 84 -9.60 17.97 16.74
CA LYS A 84 -8.28 17.45 17.12
C LYS A 84 -7.83 16.29 16.25
N ASN A 85 -8.75 15.39 15.90
CA ASN A 85 -8.45 14.26 15.03
C ASN A 85 -8.14 14.74 13.60
N GLU A 86 -8.84 15.78 13.13
CA GLU A 86 -8.52 16.41 11.84
C GLU A 86 -7.17 17.14 11.84
N GLU A 87 -6.78 17.75 12.96
CA GLU A 87 -5.45 18.37 13.12
C GLU A 87 -4.33 17.32 13.09
N ILE A 88 -4.46 16.22 13.83
CA ILE A 88 -3.46 15.14 13.86
C ILE A 88 -3.29 14.51 12.47
N LEU A 89 -4.39 14.30 11.73
CA LEU A 89 -4.32 13.77 10.38
C LEU A 89 -3.65 14.75 9.40
N LYS A 90 -3.87 16.06 9.56
CA LYS A 90 -3.21 17.07 8.72
C LYS A 90 -1.71 17.18 9.00
N GLU A 91 -1.31 17.08 10.26
CA GLU A 91 0.10 17.11 10.67
C GLU A 91 0.85 15.90 10.10
N LEU A 92 0.27 14.70 10.22
CA LEU A 92 0.86 13.47 9.66
C LEU A 92 0.97 13.52 8.12
N VAL A 93 -0.01 14.07 7.42
CA VAL A 93 0.05 14.24 5.96
C VAL A 93 1.11 15.26 5.56
N ASN A 94 1.27 16.33 6.34
CA ASN A 94 2.26 17.37 6.06
C ASN A 94 3.70 16.88 6.27
N ASP A 95 3.93 16.06 7.29
CA ASP A 95 5.22 15.41 7.52
C ASP A 95 5.57 14.41 6.41
N PHE A 96 4.58 13.76 5.81
CA PHE A 96 4.79 12.83 4.70
C PHE A 96 5.11 13.54 3.38
N LEU A 97 4.53 14.73 3.13
CA LEU A 97 4.72 15.48 1.88
C LEU A 97 5.99 16.33 1.86
N ASN A 98 6.54 16.67 3.03
CA ASN A 98 7.75 17.48 3.16
C ASN A 98 9.01 16.64 3.47
N MET A 99 8.92 15.32 3.33
CA MET A 99 10.05 14.39 3.35
C MET A 99 10.62 14.20 1.94
#